data_AF-A0A409XHJ2-F1
#
_entry.id   AF-A0A409XHJ2-F1
#
_cell.length_a   1.000
_cell.length_b   1.000
_cell.length_c   1.000
_cell.angle_alpha   90.00
_cell.angle_beta   90.00
_cell.angle_gamma   90.00
#
_symmetry.space_group_name_H-M   'P 1'
#
loop_
_entity.id
_entity.type
_entity.pdbx_description
1 polymer ?
#
loop_
_entity_poly.entity_id
_entity_poly.type
_entity_poly.pdbx_seq_one_letter_code
_entity_poly.pdbx_strand_id
1 'polypeptide(L)'
;MTSLPHKLPQRLQHLAHVVNAYDICLKLEDSLQLAVNDGNDIGRNLIYIHILGYLIHHVPTEIGLGNISQEINLCYNNSTILALAQILYSHTPTPSDDASPPSFDTIQDMTNMTLQKTPQSYAQAKAYALILYHCVMTGTYDVFLVETIQKLATMYKSDTSARLGFTQCAHIFSASTNLSMEPGSAKQQYASTLWAILYCFGYENLFDELNGSKVHCLENVMTLESQFYTLFDRFDI
;
A
#
# COMPACT_ATOMS: atom_id res chain seq x y z
N MET A 1 0.00 3.36 -20.87
CA MET A 1 -0.09 4.51 -19.94
C MET A 1 -0.35 5.75 -20.76
N THR A 2 -1.25 6.60 -20.29
CA THR A 2 -1.58 7.90 -20.91
C THR A 2 -0.53 8.95 -20.54
N SER A 3 -0.19 9.84 -21.47
CA SER A 3 0.69 11.00 -21.22
C SER A 3 0.21 11.83 -20.04
N LEU A 4 1.11 12.61 -19.42
CA LEU A 4 0.74 13.48 -18.32
C LEU A 4 -0.21 14.60 -18.82
N PRO A 5 -1.23 14.96 -18.03
CA PRO A 5 -2.05 16.12 -18.32
C PRO A 5 -1.21 17.41 -18.43
N HIS A 6 -1.39 18.21 -19.47
CA HIS A 6 -0.64 19.49 -19.59
C HIS A 6 -0.92 20.51 -18.48
N LYS A 7 -1.90 20.26 -17.60
CA LYS A 7 -2.26 21.14 -16.50
C LYS A 7 -2.49 20.33 -15.22
N LEU A 8 -2.01 20.87 -14.12
CA LEU A 8 -2.39 20.40 -12.79
C LEU A 8 -3.89 20.60 -12.53
N PRO A 9 -4.50 19.80 -11.65
CA PRO A 9 -5.84 20.05 -11.14
C PRO A 9 -5.93 21.45 -10.53
N GLN A 10 -7.07 22.13 -10.70
CA GLN A 10 -7.24 23.52 -10.25
C GLN A 10 -6.89 23.72 -8.77
N ARG A 11 -7.17 22.71 -7.93
CA ARG A 11 -6.83 22.71 -6.49
C ARG A 11 -5.33 22.84 -6.22
N LEU A 12 -4.45 22.46 -7.14
CA LEU A 12 -2.99 22.44 -6.94
C LEU A 12 -2.27 23.61 -7.63
N GLN A 13 -2.93 24.31 -8.56
CA GLN A 13 -2.31 25.35 -9.38
C GLN A 13 -1.82 26.58 -8.60
N HIS A 14 -2.31 26.78 -7.37
CA HIS A 14 -1.90 27.90 -6.52
C HIS A 14 -0.65 27.58 -5.67
N LEU A 15 -0.22 26.31 -5.64
CA LEU A 15 0.93 25.85 -4.86
C LEU A 15 2.19 25.90 -5.72
N ALA A 16 2.93 26.99 -5.64
CA ALA A 16 4.09 27.25 -6.52
C ALA A 16 5.13 26.11 -6.54
N HIS A 17 5.40 25.49 -5.39
CA HIS A 17 6.35 24.37 -5.29
C HIS A 17 5.85 23.09 -5.99
N VAL A 18 4.54 22.84 -5.95
CA VAL A 18 3.89 21.72 -6.65
C VAL A 18 3.87 21.97 -8.15
N VAL A 19 3.54 23.20 -8.57
CA VAL A 19 3.56 23.61 -9.97
C VAL A 19 4.96 23.43 -10.55
N ASN A 20 6.00 23.90 -9.85
CA ASN A 20 7.38 23.73 -10.31
C ASN A 20 7.79 22.26 -10.45
N ALA A 21 7.46 21.42 -9.46
CA ALA A 21 7.74 19.99 -9.51
C ALA A 21 7.03 19.32 -10.69
N TYR A 22 5.79 19.69 -10.97
CA TYR A 22 5.04 19.14 -12.10
C TYR A 22 5.59 19.60 -13.45
N ASP A 23 5.98 20.87 -13.57
CA ASP A 23 6.61 21.41 -14.79
C ASP A 23 7.95 20.72 -15.08
N ILE A 24 8.69 20.30 -14.05
CA ILE A 24 9.89 19.46 -14.20
C ILE A 24 9.51 18.11 -14.84
N CYS A 25 8.44 17.46 -14.35
CA CYS A 25 7.95 16.20 -14.93
C CYS A 25 7.53 16.35 -16.40
N LEU A 26 6.75 17.39 -16.73
CA LEU A 26 6.32 17.66 -18.10
C LEU A 26 7.50 17.91 -19.05
N LYS A 27 8.47 18.73 -18.64
CA LYS A 27 9.67 19.00 -19.47
C LYS A 27 10.48 17.74 -19.72
N LEU A 28 10.58 16.85 -18.73
CA LEU A 28 11.30 15.59 -18.88
C LEU A 28 10.52 14.60 -19.76
N GLU A 29 9.19 14.53 -19.63
CA GLU A 29 8.34 13.76 -20.54
C GLU A 29 8.51 14.22 -21.99
N ASP A 30 8.45 15.52 -22.27
CA ASP A 30 8.65 16.09 -23.60
C ASP A 30 10.02 15.70 -24.19
N SER A 31 11.08 15.82 -23.38
CA SER A 31 12.45 15.44 -23.77
C SER A 31 12.58 13.95 -24.09
N LEU A 32 11.97 13.09 -23.27
CA LEU A 32 11.95 11.65 -23.50
C LEU A 32 11.13 11.28 -24.75
N GLN A 33 10.01 11.97 -24.99
CA GLN A 33 9.18 11.75 -26.17
C GLN A 33 9.91 12.16 -27.46
N LEU A 34 10.67 13.25 -27.44
CA LEU A 34 11.56 13.63 -28.54
C LEU A 34 12.61 12.55 -28.80
N ALA A 35 13.27 12.05 -27.75
CA ALA A 35 14.25 10.98 -27.89
C ALA A 35 13.65 9.70 -28.51
N VAL A 36 12.41 9.34 -28.14
CA VAL A 36 11.66 8.24 -28.76
C VAL A 36 11.40 8.49 -30.24
N ASN A 37 10.98 9.70 -30.60
CA ASN A 37 10.72 10.07 -31.99
C ASN A 37 11.98 10.01 -32.85
N ASP A 38 13.15 10.29 -32.25
CA ASP A 38 14.46 10.18 -32.88
C ASP A 38 14.99 8.72 -32.93
N GLY A 39 14.22 7.75 -32.43
CA GLY A 39 14.55 6.33 -32.45
C GLY A 39 15.50 5.86 -31.33
N ASN A 40 15.69 6.68 -30.29
CA ASN A 40 16.51 6.29 -29.15
C ASN A 40 15.76 5.31 -28.22
N ASP A 41 16.47 4.32 -27.68
CA ASP A 41 15.97 3.49 -26.59
C ASP A 41 16.05 4.26 -25.27
N ILE A 42 14.89 4.53 -24.69
CA ILE A 42 14.74 5.21 -23.40
C ILE A 42 14.36 4.24 -22.26
N GLY A 43 14.29 2.94 -22.55
CA GLY A 43 13.87 1.91 -21.59
C GLY A 43 12.51 2.21 -20.96
N ARG A 44 12.48 2.28 -19.62
CA ARG A 44 11.27 2.57 -18.83
C ARG A 44 11.15 4.03 -18.37
N ASN A 45 12.00 4.92 -18.87
CA ASN A 45 12.08 6.30 -18.36
C ASN A 45 10.76 7.08 -18.51
N LEU A 46 9.98 6.84 -19.58
CA LEU A 46 8.64 7.42 -19.71
C LEU A 46 7.67 6.91 -18.64
N ILE A 47 7.72 5.62 -18.31
CA ILE A 47 6.88 5.05 -17.24
C ILE A 47 7.24 5.70 -15.91
N TYR A 48 8.54 5.85 -15.63
CA TYR A 48 9.04 6.46 -14.40
C TYR A 48 8.55 7.90 -14.24
N ILE A 49 8.66 8.73 -15.29
CA ILE A 49 8.21 10.12 -15.18
C ILE A 49 6.69 10.23 -15.09
N HIS A 50 5.95 9.35 -15.75
CA HIS A 50 4.50 9.29 -15.62
C HIS A 50 4.09 8.98 -14.17
N ILE A 51 4.76 8.03 -13.50
CA ILE A 51 4.48 7.71 -12.10
C ILE A 51 4.67 8.94 -11.22
N LEU A 52 5.78 9.65 -11.33
CA LEU A 52 5.99 10.89 -10.56
C LEU A 52 4.92 11.94 -10.84
N GLY A 53 4.62 12.18 -12.12
CA GLY A 53 3.61 13.16 -12.50
C GLY A 53 2.22 12.80 -11.99
N TYR A 54 1.79 11.54 -12.08
CA TYR A 54 0.50 11.09 -11.54
C TYR A 54 0.48 11.06 -10.01
N LEU A 55 1.61 10.80 -9.35
CA LEU A 55 1.68 10.90 -7.89
C LEU A 55 1.39 12.33 -7.41
N ILE A 56 1.85 13.37 -8.12
CA ILE A 56 1.48 14.76 -7.79
C ILE A 56 -0.04 14.98 -7.85
N HIS A 57 -0.75 14.28 -8.76
CA HIS A 57 -2.21 14.40 -8.87
C HIS A 57 -2.96 13.62 -7.78
N HIS A 58 -2.44 12.46 -7.41
CA HIS A 58 -3.19 11.41 -6.72
C HIS A 58 -2.61 10.96 -5.38
N VAL A 59 -1.47 11.51 -4.94
CA VAL A 59 -0.91 11.18 -3.63
C VAL A 59 -1.97 11.44 -2.54
N PRO A 60 -2.18 10.48 -1.63
CA PRO A 60 -3.34 10.48 -0.75
C PRO A 60 -3.27 11.53 0.37
N THR A 61 -2.10 12.08 0.66
CA THR A 61 -1.88 13.01 1.78
C THR A 61 -1.24 14.31 1.30
N GLU A 62 -1.62 15.43 1.93
CA GLU A 62 -1.02 16.74 1.66
C GLU A 62 0.46 16.78 2.10
N ILE A 63 0.82 16.06 3.16
CA ILE A 63 2.23 15.87 3.59
C ILE A 63 3.00 15.15 2.49
N GLY A 64 2.46 14.06 1.95
CA GLY A 64 3.08 13.31 0.87
C GLY A 64 3.21 14.14 -0.41
N LEU A 65 2.22 14.97 -0.73
CA LEU A 65 2.33 15.94 -1.83
C LEU A 65 3.48 16.91 -1.63
N GLY A 66 3.62 17.45 -0.41
CA GLY A 66 4.75 18.30 -0.04
C GLY A 66 6.09 17.58 -0.20
N ASN A 67 6.22 16.38 0.36
CA ASN A 67 7.43 15.57 0.33
C ASN A 67 7.84 15.22 -1.11
N ILE A 68 6.92 14.68 -1.92
CA ILE A 68 7.20 14.33 -3.33
C ILE A 68 7.60 15.57 -4.13
N SER A 69 6.87 16.67 -3.98
CA SER A 69 7.17 17.91 -4.69
C SER A 69 8.54 18.46 -4.29
N GLN A 70 8.90 18.38 -3.01
CA GLN A 70 10.20 18.79 -2.50
C GLN A 70 11.31 17.91 -3.05
N GLU A 71 11.19 16.59 -3.00
CA GLU A 71 12.18 15.65 -3.54
C GLU A 71 12.43 15.87 -5.03
N ILE A 72 11.37 16.09 -5.83
CA ILE A 72 11.50 16.42 -7.25
C ILE A 72 12.26 17.74 -7.43
N ASN A 73 11.92 18.78 -6.65
CA ASN A 73 12.58 20.08 -6.73
C ASN A 73 14.05 20.07 -6.29
N LEU A 74 14.46 19.13 -5.43
CA LEU A 74 15.85 18.94 -5.00
C LEU A 74 16.70 18.19 -6.02
N CYS A 75 16.08 17.51 -6.99
CA CYS A 75 16.81 16.84 -8.06
C CYS A 75 17.50 17.86 -8.97
N TYR A 76 18.82 17.72 -9.13
CA TYR A 76 19.63 18.67 -9.89
C TYR A 76 19.77 18.31 -11.38
N ASN A 77 19.36 17.11 -11.80
CA ASN A 77 19.33 16.70 -13.21
C ASN A 77 18.28 15.61 -13.49
N ASN A 78 18.09 15.32 -14.78
CA ASN A 78 17.14 14.30 -15.26
C ASN A 78 17.45 12.90 -14.70
N SER A 79 18.73 12.54 -14.54
CA SER A 79 19.12 11.23 -14.01
C SER A 79 18.71 11.06 -12.54
N THR A 80 18.81 12.11 -11.72
CA THR A 80 18.34 12.07 -10.33
C THR A 80 16.82 11.99 -10.22
N ILE A 81 16.09 12.64 -11.13
CA ILE A 81 14.62 12.54 -11.20
C ILE A 81 14.22 11.10 -11.55
N LEU A 82 14.88 10.50 -12.55
CA LEU A 82 14.60 9.13 -12.97
C LEU A 82 14.96 8.11 -11.88
N ALA A 83 16.05 8.34 -11.12
CA ALA A 83 16.40 7.49 -9.98
C ALA A 83 15.34 7.55 -8.87
N LEU A 84 14.84 8.74 -8.53
CA LEU A 84 13.73 8.90 -7.58
C LEU A 84 12.48 8.14 -8.05
N ALA A 85 12.09 8.32 -9.31
CA ALA A 85 10.96 7.64 -9.91
C ALA A 85 11.12 6.11 -9.93
N GLN A 86 12.34 5.62 -10.20
CA GLN A 86 12.64 4.19 -10.24
C GLN A 86 12.51 3.55 -8.86
N ILE A 87 12.91 4.24 -7.78
CA ILE A 87 12.71 3.77 -6.41
C ILE A 87 11.21 3.57 -6.15
N LEU A 88 10.37 4.55 -6.54
CA LEU A 88 8.92 4.46 -6.35
C LEU A 88 8.29 3.34 -7.21
N TYR A 89 8.75 3.17 -8.46
CA TYR A 89 8.25 2.12 -9.36
C TYR A 89 8.64 0.71 -8.93
N SER A 90 9.86 0.50 -8.45
CA SER A 90 10.38 -0.84 -8.14
C SER A 90 9.66 -1.52 -6.97
N HIS A 91 8.83 -0.76 -6.25
CA HIS A 91 8.12 -1.20 -5.06
C HIS A 91 6.60 -0.99 -5.14
N THR A 92 6.06 -0.59 -6.29
CA THR A 92 4.60 -0.64 -6.53
C THR A 92 4.20 -2.04 -6.99
N PRO A 93 3.29 -2.73 -6.27
CA PRO A 93 2.65 -3.94 -6.78
C PRO A 93 1.92 -3.64 -8.09
N THR A 94 1.83 -4.62 -8.98
CA THR A 94 1.02 -4.52 -10.19
C THR A 94 -0.43 -4.22 -9.80
N PRO A 95 -1.13 -3.27 -10.45
CA PRO A 95 -2.51 -2.97 -10.11
C PRO A 95 -3.39 -4.21 -10.26
N SER A 96 -4.15 -4.53 -9.22
CA SER A 96 -5.23 -5.52 -9.27
C SER A 96 -6.53 -4.77 -9.54
N ASP A 97 -7.17 -5.06 -10.66
CA ASP A 97 -8.58 -4.69 -10.88
C ASP A 97 -9.43 -5.63 -10.02
N ASP A 98 -9.92 -5.22 -8.83
CA ASP A 98 -11.20 -5.72 -8.29
C ASP A 98 -11.69 -5.13 -6.94
N ALA A 99 -13.03 -5.09 -6.88
CA ALA A 99 -14.00 -5.04 -5.76
C ALA A 99 -14.03 -3.85 -4.76
N SER A 100 -15.25 -3.33 -4.58
CA SER A 100 -15.62 -2.23 -3.69
C SER A 100 -15.52 -2.61 -2.20
N PRO A 101 -15.26 -1.64 -1.30
CA PRO A 101 -15.16 -1.89 0.14
C PRO A 101 -16.51 -2.29 0.77
N PRO A 102 -16.52 -3.13 1.83
CA PRO A 102 -17.74 -3.51 2.53
C PRO A 102 -18.35 -2.33 3.31
N SER A 103 -19.67 -2.36 3.49
CA SER A 103 -20.45 -1.26 4.08
C SER A 103 -20.17 -1.02 5.56
N PHE A 104 -20.22 0.26 5.96
CA PHE A 104 -19.91 0.81 7.29
C PHE A 104 -20.78 0.27 8.46
N ASP A 105 -21.96 -0.30 8.20
CA ASP A 105 -22.88 -0.74 9.27
C ASP A 105 -22.34 -1.90 10.13
N THR A 106 -21.30 -2.61 9.65
CA THR A 106 -20.62 -3.70 10.37
C THR A 106 -19.67 -3.20 11.48
N ILE A 107 -19.28 -1.91 11.45
CA ILE A 107 -18.22 -1.35 12.31
C ILE A 107 -18.70 -1.10 13.75
N GLN A 108 -19.98 -0.78 13.95
CA GLN A 108 -20.49 -0.44 15.29
C GLN A 108 -20.54 -1.66 16.23
N ASP A 109 -20.90 -2.84 15.68
CA ASP A 109 -20.85 -4.11 16.40
C ASP A 109 -19.41 -4.59 16.65
N MET A 110 -18.49 -4.32 15.71
CA MET A 110 -17.06 -4.60 15.87
C MET A 110 -16.43 -3.72 16.97
N THR A 111 -16.81 -2.44 17.04
CA THR A 111 -16.25 -1.48 18.02
C THR A 111 -16.45 -1.95 19.47
N ASN A 112 -17.56 -2.63 19.77
CA ASN A 112 -17.84 -3.15 21.11
C ASN A 112 -17.00 -4.39 21.49
N MET A 113 -16.53 -5.18 20.52
CA MET A 113 -15.58 -6.29 20.78
C MET A 113 -14.12 -5.81 20.76
N THR A 114 -13.78 -4.84 19.93
CA THR A 114 -12.42 -4.28 19.71
C THR A 114 -11.96 -3.32 20.80
N LEU A 115 -12.85 -2.89 21.71
CA LEU A 115 -12.50 -2.10 22.90
C LEU A 115 -11.56 -2.83 23.89
N GLN A 116 -11.20 -4.09 23.64
CA GLN A 116 -10.09 -4.74 24.33
C GLN A 116 -8.75 -4.44 23.65
N LYS A 117 -7.84 -3.87 24.45
CA LYS A 117 -6.39 -3.70 24.27
C LYS A 117 -5.81 -4.25 22.96
N THR A 118 -5.05 -3.39 22.25
CA THR A 118 -4.19 -3.76 21.11
C THR A 118 -3.56 -5.14 21.34
N PRO A 119 -3.74 -6.11 20.42
CA PRO A 119 -3.13 -7.43 20.55
C PRO A 119 -1.63 -7.29 20.80
N GLN A 120 -1.11 -7.98 21.81
CA GLN A 120 0.32 -7.92 22.14
C GLN A 120 1.11 -9.09 21.54
N SER A 121 0.42 -10.00 20.84
CA SER A 121 1.04 -11.16 20.19
C SER A 121 0.31 -11.54 18.91
N TYR A 122 1.00 -12.26 18.03
CA TYR A 122 0.39 -12.83 16.82
C TYR A 122 -0.81 -13.73 17.14
N ALA A 123 -0.76 -14.52 18.22
CA ALA A 123 -1.87 -15.40 18.59
C ALA A 123 -3.13 -14.59 18.96
N GLN A 124 -2.97 -13.47 19.68
CA GLN A 124 -4.07 -12.57 19.99
C GLN A 124 -4.57 -11.82 18.75
N ALA A 125 -3.66 -11.32 17.91
CA ALA A 125 -4.02 -10.63 16.67
C ALA A 125 -4.77 -11.57 15.73
N LYS A 126 -4.31 -12.81 15.59
CA LYS A 126 -4.99 -13.85 14.85
C LYS A 126 -6.38 -14.12 15.42
N ALA A 127 -6.51 -14.28 16.75
CA ALA A 127 -7.81 -14.47 17.37
C ALA A 127 -8.77 -13.30 17.10
N TYR A 128 -8.28 -12.06 17.13
CA TYR A 128 -9.09 -10.86 16.90
C TYR A 128 -9.38 -10.60 15.42
N ALA A 129 -8.43 -10.83 14.51
CA ALA A 129 -8.62 -10.71 13.07
C ALA A 129 -9.54 -11.80 12.51
N LEU A 130 -9.49 -13.00 13.10
CA LEU A 130 -10.45 -14.08 12.82
C LEU A 130 -11.87 -13.71 13.26
N ILE A 131 -12.02 -12.83 14.26
CA ILE A 131 -13.30 -12.23 14.64
C ILE A 131 -13.76 -11.16 13.61
N LEU A 132 -12.92 -10.74 12.66
CA LEU A 132 -13.30 -9.83 11.55
C LEU A 132 -13.83 -10.57 10.29
N TYR A 133 -14.03 -11.89 10.41
CA TYR A 133 -15.10 -12.69 9.79
C TYR A 133 -15.19 -12.89 8.27
N HIS A 134 -14.12 -12.81 7.50
CA HIS A 134 -13.94 -13.57 6.25
C HIS A 134 -12.58 -13.28 5.64
N CYS A 135 -12.14 -14.10 4.69
CA CYS A 135 -11.09 -13.72 3.77
C CYS A 135 -11.46 -12.39 3.09
N VAL A 136 -10.65 -11.34 3.26
CA VAL A 136 -10.93 -10.01 2.69
C VAL A 136 -11.01 -10.04 1.16
N MET A 137 -10.37 -11.02 0.52
CA MET A 137 -10.36 -11.17 -0.95
C MET A 137 -11.56 -11.97 -1.48
N THR A 138 -11.97 -13.03 -0.77
CA THR A 138 -12.95 -13.99 -1.30
C THR A 138 -14.29 -14.00 -0.57
N GLY A 139 -14.39 -13.33 0.58
CA GLY A 139 -15.56 -13.46 1.46
C GLY A 139 -15.66 -14.83 2.15
N THR A 140 -14.69 -15.74 1.95
CA THR A 140 -14.70 -17.08 2.51
C THR A 140 -14.59 -17.04 4.03
N TYR A 141 -15.52 -17.70 4.72
CA TYR A 141 -15.49 -17.88 6.18
C TYR A 141 -14.50 -18.96 6.58
N ASP A 142 -13.88 -18.79 7.75
CA ASP A 142 -12.99 -19.81 8.30
C ASP A 142 -13.78 -21.02 8.80
N VAL A 143 -13.39 -22.20 8.33
CA VAL A 143 -14.08 -23.46 8.64
C VAL A 143 -14.14 -23.74 10.15
N PHE A 144 -13.05 -23.52 10.88
CA PHE A 144 -12.98 -23.86 12.30
C PHE A 144 -13.78 -22.85 13.14
N LEU A 145 -13.80 -21.59 12.74
CA LEU A 145 -14.58 -20.57 13.43
C LEU A 145 -16.08 -20.75 13.25
N VAL A 146 -16.54 -21.12 12.05
CA VAL A 146 -17.96 -21.39 11.79
C VAL A 146 -18.44 -22.57 12.63
N GLU A 147 -17.61 -23.59 12.85
CA GLU A 147 -17.94 -24.71 13.73
C GLU A 147 -17.97 -24.33 15.22
N THR A 148 -17.12 -23.40 15.65
CA THR A 148 -16.92 -23.09 17.07
C THR A 148 -17.79 -21.94 17.57
N ILE A 149 -18.10 -20.95 16.71
CA ILE A 149 -18.77 -19.71 17.08
C ILE A 149 -20.20 -19.70 16.55
N GLN A 150 -21.17 -19.79 17.47
CA GLN A 150 -22.59 -19.88 17.12
C GLN A 150 -23.08 -18.70 16.25
N LYS A 151 -22.65 -17.46 16.54
CA LYS A 151 -23.03 -16.26 15.76
C LYS A 151 -22.59 -16.39 14.30
N LEU A 152 -21.37 -16.86 14.07
CA LEU A 152 -20.84 -17.12 12.73
C LEU A 152 -21.59 -18.25 12.03
N ALA A 153 -21.89 -19.34 12.74
CA ALA A 153 -22.66 -20.44 12.19
C ALA A 153 -24.04 -19.97 11.68
N THR A 154 -24.68 -19.06 12.42
CA THR A 154 -25.96 -18.45 12.01
C THR A 154 -25.78 -17.56 10.78
N MET A 155 -24.75 -16.69 10.75
CA MET A 155 -24.45 -15.82 9.61
C MET A 155 -24.16 -16.63 8.34
N TYR A 156 -23.27 -17.62 8.44
CA TYR A 156 -22.93 -18.54 7.35
C TYR A 156 -24.17 -19.26 6.81
N LYS A 157 -25.04 -19.79 7.67
CA LYS A 157 -26.27 -20.47 7.26
C LYS A 157 -27.30 -19.55 6.59
N SER A 158 -27.29 -18.26 6.93
CA SER A 158 -28.21 -17.28 6.34
C SER A 158 -27.74 -16.74 4.99
N ASP A 159 -26.47 -16.90 4.66
CA ASP A 159 -25.87 -16.44 3.40
C ASP A 159 -25.71 -17.61 2.42
N THR A 160 -26.57 -17.66 1.40
CA THR A 160 -26.55 -18.71 0.37
C THR A 160 -25.32 -18.68 -0.53
N SER A 161 -24.56 -17.59 -0.51
CA SER A 161 -23.33 -17.42 -1.30
C SER A 161 -22.05 -17.67 -0.49
N ALA A 162 -22.18 -17.84 0.83
CA ALA A 162 -21.05 -18.00 1.72
C ALA A 162 -20.25 -19.27 1.38
N ARG A 163 -18.93 -19.14 1.46
CA ARG A 163 -17.97 -20.24 1.26
C ARG A 163 -17.25 -20.53 2.56
N LEU A 164 -16.81 -21.78 2.72
CA LEU A 164 -15.91 -22.19 3.80
C LEU A 164 -14.53 -22.48 3.24
N GLY A 165 -13.50 -22.12 4.01
CA GLY A 165 -12.12 -22.40 3.67
C GLY A 165 -11.20 -22.26 4.85
N PHE A 166 -9.92 -22.61 4.64
CA PHE A 166 -8.88 -22.40 5.64
C PHE A 166 -8.30 -21.01 5.48
N THR A 167 -8.44 -20.19 6.53
CA THR A 167 -7.92 -18.82 6.52
C THR A 167 -6.70 -18.67 7.43
N GLN A 168 -5.90 -17.65 7.15
CA GLN A 168 -4.69 -17.30 7.87
C GLN A 168 -4.65 -15.79 8.11
N CYS A 169 -4.06 -15.40 9.23
CA CYS A 169 -3.83 -14.00 9.58
C CYS A 169 -2.52 -13.54 8.95
N ALA A 170 -2.59 -12.63 7.99
CA ALA A 170 -1.46 -11.96 7.38
C ALA A 170 -1.28 -10.58 7.98
N HIS A 171 -0.03 -10.14 8.07
CA HIS A 171 0.31 -8.75 8.36
C HIS A 171 0.44 -7.97 7.05
N ILE A 172 -0.11 -6.75 7.00
CA ILE A 172 0.14 -5.85 5.86
C ILE A 172 1.62 -5.44 5.88
N PHE A 173 2.10 -4.99 7.03
CA PHE A 173 3.51 -4.75 7.33
C PHE A 173 4.03 -5.81 8.29
N SER A 174 4.88 -6.71 7.79
CA SER A 174 5.42 -7.80 8.61
C SER A 174 6.30 -7.27 9.75
N ALA A 175 6.37 -8.02 10.87
CA ALA A 175 7.33 -7.73 11.93
C ALA A 175 8.78 -7.73 11.43
N SER A 176 9.09 -8.55 10.42
CA SER A 176 10.43 -8.57 9.84
C SER A 176 10.82 -7.21 9.26
N THR A 177 9.87 -6.46 8.71
CA THR A 177 10.08 -5.08 8.20
C THR A 177 10.54 -4.09 9.27
N ASN A 178 10.35 -4.41 10.55
CA ASN A 178 10.69 -3.54 11.71
C ASN A 178 11.85 -4.06 12.55
N LEU A 179 12.30 -5.29 12.32
CA LEU A 179 13.38 -5.89 13.12
C LEU A 179 14.74 -5.41 12.64
N SER A 180 15.66 -5.22 13.58
CA SER A 180 17.08 -5.02 13.29
C SER A 180 17.61 -6.25 12.57
N MET A 181 17.62 -6.19 11.25
CA MET A 181 18.22 -7.21 10.41
C MET A 181 19.74 -7.06 10.40
N GLU A 182 20.43 -8.12 9.99
CA GLU A 182 21.88 -8.08 9.77
C GLU A 182 22.24 -6.86 8.90
N PRO A 183 23.16 -5.99 9.37
CA PRO A 183 23.59 -4.82 8.63
C PRO A 183 24.05 -5.19 7.22
N GLY A 184 23.49 -4.53 6.21
CA GLY A 184 23.80 -4.76 4.81
C GLY A 184 23.06 -5.93 4.15
N SER A 185 22.14 -6.62 4.85
CA SER A 185 21.31 -7.65 4.24
C SER A 185 20.32 -7.07 3.23
N ALA A 186 19.99 -7.84 2.18
CA ALA A 186 19.00 -7.43 1.17
C ALA A 186 17.63 -7.11 1.79
N LYS A 187 17.27 -7.81 2.87
CA LYS A 187 16.03 -7.56 3.60
C LYS A 187 16.07 -6.22 4.35
N GLN A 188 17.22 -5.82 4.92
CA GLN A 188 17.36 -4.51 5.56
C GLN A 188 17.21 -3.39 4.54
N GLN A 189 17.85 -3.53 3.38
CA GLN A 189 17.73 -2.56 2.29
C GLN A 189 16.29 -2.43 1.82
N TYR A 190 15.59 -3.55 1.63
CA TYR A 190 14.17 -3.55 1.29
C TYR A 190 13.31 -2.82 2.35
N ALA A 191 13.50 -3.14 3.63
CA ALA A 191 12.77 -2.49 4.72
C ALA A 191 13.03 -0.97 4.76
N SER A 192 14.29 -0.55 4.65
CA SER A 192 14.66 0.87 4.60
C SER A 192 14.03 1.59 3.41
N THR A 193 14.03 0.98 2.22
CA THR A 193 13.40 1.57 1.04
C THR A 193 11.89 1.66 1.19
N LEU A 194 11.24 0.63 1.71
CA LEU A 194 9.80 0.65 1.98
C LEU A 194 9.42 1.79 2.95
N TRP A 195 10.15 1.94 4.05
CA TRP A 195 9.91 3.02 5.01
C TRP A 195 10.17 4.41 4.41
N ALA A 196 11.19 4.56 3.57
CA ALA A 196 11.42 5.81 2.85
C ALA A 196 10.25 6.15 1.91
N ILE A 197 9.70 5.15 1.20
CA ILE A 197 8.53 5.35 0.32
C ILE A 197 7.29 5.76 1.13
N LEU A 198 7.03 5.10 2.25
CA LEU A 198 5.90 5.45 3.12
C LEU A 198 6.05 6.86 3.70
N TYR A 199 7.27 7.24 4.08
CA TYR A 199 7.61 8.60 4.49
C TYR A 199 7.32 9.62 3.37
N CYS A 200 7.73 9.31 2.13
CA CYS A 200 7.40 10.14 0.95
C CYS A 200 5.90 10.28 0.72
N PHE A 201 5.08 9.30 1.12
CA PHE A 201 3.62 9.38 1.08
C PHE A 201 2.99 10.03 2.32
N GLY A 202 3.80 10.60 3.22
CA GLY A 202 3.35 11.34 4.40
C GLY A 202 3.01 10.47 5.61
N TYR A 203 3.39 9.20 5.60
CA TYR A 203 3.19 8.27 6.73
C TYR A 203 4.38 8.30 7.70
N GLU A 204 4.69 9.50 8.22
CA GLU A 204 5.93 9.73 8.99
C GLU A 204 5.99 8.93 10.30
N ASN A 205 4.84 8.72 10.94
CA ASN A 205 4.75 8.03 12.24
C ASN A 205 4.47 6.53 12.11
N LEU A 206 4.20 6.03 10.90
CA LEU A 206 3.72 4.66 10.70
C LEU A 206 4.74 3.61 11.15
N PHE A 207 6.04 3.92 11.04
CA PHE A 207 7.10 3.08 11.59
C PHE A 207 6.92 2.90 13.12
N ASP A 208 6.77 4.00 13.87
CA ASP A 208 6.61 3.98 15.32
C ASP A 208 5.24 3.43 15.78
N GLU A 209 4.22 3.58 14.94
CA GLU A 209 2.89 3.01 15.13
C GLU A 209 2.88 1.49 14.95
N LEU A 210 3.78 0.93 14.14
CA LEU A 210 3.87 -0.50 13.87
C LEU A 210 5.09 -1.17 14.51
N ASN A 211 5.91 -0.45 15.26
CA ASN A 211 7.11 -1.01 15.88
C ASN A 211 6.79 -1.93 17.08
N GLY A 212 7.63 -2.94 17.30
CA GLY A 212 7.53 -3.87 18.42
C GLY A 212 6.19 -4.61 18.47
N SER A 213 5.52 -4.61 19.62
CA SER A 213 4.24 -5.30 19.78
C SER A 213 3.09 -4.65 19.02
N LYS A 214 3.22 -3.38 18.61
CA LYS A 214 2.16 -2.67 17.87
C LYS A 214 1.98 -3.17 16.44
N VAL A 215 2.94 -3.91 15.89
CA VAL A 215 2.79 -4.57 14.58
C VAL A 215 1.58 -5.52 14.54
N HIS A 216 1.11 -5.97 15.70
CA HIS A 216 -0.03 -6.84 15.88
C HIS A 216 -1.37 -6.09 16.02
N CYS A 217 -1.39 -4.76 15.81
CA CYS A 217 -2.63 -3.99 15.79
C CYS A 217 -3.60 -4.51 14.72
N LEU A 218 -4.90 -4.33 14.95
CA LEU A 218 -5.93 -4.88 14.07
C LEU A 218 -5.93 -4.22 12.70
N GLU A 219 -5.48 -2.97 12.65
CA GLU A 219 -5.31 -2.16 11.46
C GLU A 219 -4.20 -2.68 10.55
N ASN A 220 -3.25 -3.48 11.07
CA ASN A 220 -2.13 -4.05 10.33
C ASN A 220 -2.29 -5.56 10.07
N VAL A 221 -3.44 -6.15 10.39
CA VAL A 221 -3.70 -7.57 10.12
C VAL A 221 -4.93 -7.75 9.26
N MET A 222 -4.88 -8.74 8.39
CA MET A 222 -6.00 -9.15 7.56
C MET A 222 -6.11 -10.67 7.53
N THR A 223 -7.32 -11.14 7.28
CA THR A 223 -7.61 -12.57 7.12
C THR A 223 -7.59 -12.89 5.63
N LEU A 224 -6.76 -13.85 5.22
CA LEU A 224 -6.62 -14.33 3.85
C LEU A 224 -6.86 -15.84 3.79
N GLU A 225 -7.51 -16.31 2.73
CA GLU A 225 -7.58 -17.73 2.44
C GLU A 225 -6.17 -18.27 2.12
N SER A 226 -5.89 -19.52 2.48
CA SER A 226 -4.53 -20.08 2.50
C SER A 226 -3.75 -19.96 1.17
N GLN A 227 -4.44 -20.02 0.03
CA GLN A 227 -3.81 -19.81 -1.27
C GLN A 227 -3.35 -18.35 -1.44
N PHE A 228 -4.24 -17.39 -1.17
CA PHE A 228 -3.93 -15.96 -1.23
C PHE A 228 -2.89 -15.55 -0.19
N TYR A 229 -2.94 -16.13 1.02
CA TYR A 229 -1.90 -15.91 2.03
C TYR A 229 -0.52 -16.27 1.49
N THR A 230 -0.41 -17.42 0.82
CA THR A 230 0.87 -17.91 0.29
C THR A 230 1.39 -17.03 -0.84
N LEU A 231 0.52 -16.56 -1.73
CA LEU A 231 0.87 -15.63 -2.80
C LEU A 231 1.27 -14.27 -2.21
N PHE A 232 0.50 -13.78 -1.23
CA PHE A 232 0.74 -12.50 -0.56
C PHE A 232 2.09 -12.47 0.16
N ASP A 233 2.40 -13.50 0.97
CA ASP A 233 3.66 -13.59 1.71
C ASP A 233 4.88 -13.69 0.79
N ARG A 234 4.68 -14.23 -0.42
CA ARG A 234 5.72 -14.35 -1.45
C ARG A 234 5.80 -13.13 -2.38
N PHE A 235 4.88 -12.17 -2.27
CA PHE A 235 4.67 -11.11 -3.26
C PHE A 235 4.48 -11.66 -4.70
N ASP A 236 3.96 -12.88 -4.82
CA ASP A 236 3.67 -13.58 -6.09
C ASP A 236 2.16 -13.45 -6.40
N ILE A 237 1.59 -12.24 -6.31
CA ILE A 237 0.18 -11.96 -6.61
C ILE A 237 0.03 -11.44 -8.04
#